data_AF-A0A4V1Y6V6-F1
#
_entry.id   AF-A0A4V1Y6V6-F1
#
_cell.length_a   1.000
_cell.length_b   1.000
_cell.length_c   1.000
_cell.angle_alpha   90.00
_cell.angle_beta   90.00
_cell.angle_gamma   90.00
#
_symmetry.space_group_name_H-M   'P 1'
#
loop_
_entity.id
_entity.type
_entity.pdbx_description
1 polymer ?
#
loop_
_entity_poly.entity_id
_entity_poly.type
_entity_poly.pdbx_seq_one_letter_code
_entity_poly.pdbx_strand_id
1 'polypeptide(L)'
;MNNLEAVVTIVVAIAGSGGFWEWWRSSQEKRQQAVTRSELEGLIETSLRNSTSIRELREKIDRNTLAIAQSHEWRKRHEEETHRHRLLGLRQALMQDPHDRLSHEHQLEAGREYLGAGGNGIGHARYEQLLADYKWRLAHSDWDYTHRPPTTNTTD
;
A
#
# COMPACT_ATOMS: atom_id res chain seq x y z
N MET A 1 12.55 -45.41 31.63
CA MET A 1 11.14 -45.56 32.05
C MET A 1 10.53 -44.18 32.00
N ASN A 2 9.66 -43.94 31.03
CA ASN A 2 9.31 -42.59 30.60
C ASN A 2 8.17 -42.05 31.48
N ASN A 3 8.20 -40.76 31.82
CA ASN A 3 7.20 -40.07 32.66
C ASN A 3 5.74 -40.32 32.22
N LEU A 4 5.53 -40.67 30.95
CA LEU A 4 4.22 -41.03 30.40
C LEU A 4 3.66 -42.32 30.98
N GLU A 5 4.48 -43.36 31.17
CA GLU A 5 4.03 -44.63 31.77
C GLU A 5 3.63 -44.44 33.24
N ALA A 6 4.37 -43.61 33.98
CA ALA A 6 4.05 -43.30 35.37
C ALA A 6 2.70 -42.57 35.50
N VAL A 7 2.45 -41.60 34.63
CA VAL A 7 1.16 -40.85 34.61
C VAL A 7 0.00 -41.77 34.20
N VAL A 8 0.18 -42.61 33.18
CA VAL A 8 -0.87 -43.55 32.75
C VAL A 8 -1.19 -44.56 33.85
N THR A 9 -0.18 -45.05 34.57
CA THR A 9 -0.38 -46.00 35.67
C THR A 9 -1.15 -45.37 36.84
N ILE A 10 -0.86 -44.11 37.17
CA ILE A 10 -1.57 -43.35 38.22
C ILE A 10 -3.03 -43.11 37.82
N VAL A 11 -3.29 -42.74 36.56
CA VAL A 11 -4.66 -42.51 36.06
C VAL A 11 -5.48 -43.80 36.06
N VAL A 12 -4.88 -44.94 35.69
CA VAL A 12 -5.55 -46.26 35.71
C VAL A 12 -5.80 -46.74 37.14
N ALA A 13 -4.88 -46.49 38.08
CA ALA A 13 -5.05 -46.85 39.49
C ALA A 13 -6.18 -46.05 40.16
N ILE A 14 -6.34 -44.78 39.82
CA ILE A 14 -7.43 -43.92 40.33
C ILE A 14 -8.78 -44.33 39.73
N ALA A 15 -8.80 -44.68 38.44
CA ALA A 15 -10.02 -45.11 37.75
C ALA A 15 -10.53 -46.51 38.18
N GLY A 16 -9.65 -47.37 38.70
CA GLY A 16 -10.00 -48.74 39.13
C GLY A 16 -10.73 -48.85 40.48
N SER A 17 -10.88 -47.75 41.21
CA SER A 17 -11.54 -47.74 42.53
C SER A 17 -13.04 -47.47 42.36
N GLY A 18 -13.88 -48.50 42.46
CA GLY A 18 -15.33 -48.44 42.18
C GLY A 18 -16.12 -47.31 42.86
N GLY A 19 -15.65 -46.79 44.01
CA GLY A 19 -16.29 -45.65 44.70
C GLY A 19 -16.17 -44.30 43.99
N PHE A 20 -15.17 -44.10 43.12
CA PHE A 20 -15.01 -42.83 42.39
C PHE A 20 -16.11 -42.63 41.33
N TRP A 21 -16.53 -43.71 40.67
CA TRP A 21 -17.55 -43.64 39.63
C TRP A 21 -18.93 -43.31 40.23
N GLU A 22 -19.28 -43.90 41.37
CA GLU A 22 -20.51 -43.59 42.10
C GLU A 22 -20.52 -42.16 42.66
N TRP A 23 -19.39 -41.69 43.19
CA TRP A 23 -19.24 -40.30 43.64
C TRP A 23 -19.36 -39.29 42.50
N TRP A 24 -18.74 -39.57 41.35
CA TRP A 24 -18.82 -38.70 40.18
C TRP A 24 -20.25 -38.60 39.62
N ARG A 25 -21.00 -39.72 39.61
CA ARG A 25 -22.41 -39.73 39.20
C ARG A 25 -23.32 -38.95 40.16
N SER A 26 -23.12 -39.13 41.47
CA SER A 26 -23.86 -38.40 42.51
C SER A 26 -23.61 -36.87 42.48
N SER A 27 -22.38 -36.47 42.14
CA SER A 27 -22.02 -35.05 42.02
C SER A 27 -22.61 -34.40 40.76
N GLN A 28 -22.82 -35.16 39.69
CA GLN A 28 -23.53 -34.72 38.48
C GLN A 28 -25.01 -34.48 38.74
N GLU A 29 -25.69 -35.37 39.47
CA GLU A 29 -27.12 -35.23 39.80
C GLU A 29 -27.41 -33.97 40.63
N LYS A 30 -26.49 -33.59 41.54
CA LYS A 30 -26.61 -32.35 42.32
C LYS A 30 -26.31 -31.08 41.52
N ARG A 31 -25.67 -31.19 40.35
CA ARG A 31 -25.33 -30.04 39.49
C ARG A 31 -26.31 -29.83 38.33
N GLN A 32 -27.33 -30.68 38.19
CA GLN A 32 -28.37 -30.54 37.16
C GLN A 32 -29.62 -29.76 37.61
N GLN A 33 -29.57 -29.05 38.74
CA GLN A 33 -30.51 -27.95 38.98
C GLN A 33 -30.10 -26.74 38.14
N ALA A 34 -30.52 -26.80 36.87
CA ALA A 34 -30.81 -25.71 35.94
C ALA A 34 -29.97 -24.42 36.07
N VAL A 35 -28.73 -24.44 35.58
CA VAL A 35 -28.17 -23.22 34.96
C VAL A 35 -28.78 -23.16 33.57
N THR A 36 -29.81 -22.34 33.42
CA THR A 36 -30.54 -22.20 32.15
C THR A 36 -29.62 -21.60 31.09
N ARG A 37 -29.71 -22.09 29.84
CA ARG A 37 -28.95 -21.54 28.69
C ARG A 37 -29.12 -20.02 28.54
N SER A 38 -30.26 -19.47 28.97
CA SER A 38 -30.54 -18.04 28.99
C SER A 38 -29.65 -17.23 29.95
N GLU A 39 -29.19 -17.81 31.06
CA GLU A 39 -28.20 -17.15 31.93
C GLU A 39 -26.79 -17.19 31.34
N LEU A 40 -26.44 -18.26 30.63
CA LEU A 40 -25.18 -18.34 29.89
C LEU A 40 -25.16 -17.35 28.71
N GLU A 41 -26.24 -17.22 27.94
CA GLU A 41 -26.39 -16.18 26.93
C GLU A 41 -26.36 -14.78 27.56
N GLY A 42 -27.06 -14.57 28.67
CA GLY A 42 -27.04 -13.30 29.41
C GLY A 42 -25.66 -12.93 29.97
N LEU A 43 -24.89 -13.88 30.49
CA LEU A 43 -23.53 -13.68 30.99
C LEU A 43 -22.51 -13.53 29.86
N ILE A 44 -22.68 -14.24 28.75
CA ILE A 44 -21.85 -14.05 27.55
C ILE A 44 -22.11 -12.68 26.96
N GLU A 45 -23.37 -12.25 26.83
CA GLU A 45 -23.72 -10.93 26.32
C GLU A 45 -23.29 -9.81 27.28
N THR A 46 -23.47 -10.01 28.60
CA THR A 46 -23.02 -9.04 29.62
C THR A 46 -21.49 -8.99 29.71
N SER A 47 -20.79 -10.12 29.59
CA SER A 47 -19.32 -10.13 29.60
C SER A 47 -18.73 -9.62 28.30
N LEU A 48 -19.32 -9.89 27.13
CA LEU A 48 -18.94 -9.28 25.86
C LEU A 48 -19.16 -7.76 25.88
N ARG A 49 -20.23 -7.28 26.54
CA ARG A 49 -20.58 -5.87 26.66
C ARG A 49 -19.77 -5.11 27.72
N ASN A 50 -19.34 -5.79 28.80
CA ASN A 50 -18.48 -5.23 29.85
C ASN A 50 -16.99 -5.58 29.71
N SER A 51 -16.60 -6.40 28.73
CA SER A 51 -15.21 -6.81 28.58
C SER A 51 -14.36 -5.61 28.21
N THR A 52 -13.49 -5.21 29.13
CA THR A 52 -12.48 -4.18 28.96
C THR A 52 -11.66 -4.42 27.69
N SER A 53 -11.43 -5.68 27.30
CA SER A 53 -10.67 -6.03 26.10
C SER A 53 -11.41 -5.71 24.79
N ILE A 54 -12.75 -5.87 24.74
CA ILE A 54 -13.54 -5.54 23.54
C ILE A 54 -13.63 -4.02 23.36
N ARG A 55 -13.78 -3.28 24.47
CA ARG A 55 -13.70 -1.82 24.44
C ARG A 55 -12.31 -1.34 23.99
N GLU A 56 -11.25 -1.93 24.52
CA GLU A 56 -9.87 -1.60 24.13
C GLU A 56 -9.59 -1.93 22.65
N LEU A 57 -10.09 -3.07 22.16
CA LEU A 57 -10.00 -3.43 20.74
C LEU A 57 -10.77 -2.45 19.86
N ARG A 58 -11.98 -2.04 20.26
CA ARG A 58 -12.77 -1.04 19.54
C ARG A 58 -12.05 0.30 19.49
N GLU A 59 -11.52 0.78 20.62
CA GLU A 59 -10.72 2.00 20.65
C GLU A 59 -9.44 1.90 19.79
N LYS A 60 -8.78 0.73 19.76
CA LYS A 60 -7.64 0.49 18.87
C LYS A 60 -8.05 0.51 17.39
N ILE A 61 -9.19 -0.09 17.05
CA ILE A 61 -9.73 -0.07 15.69
C ILE A 61 -10.06 1.36 15.29
N ASP A 62 -10.77 2.12 16.13
CA ASP A 62 -11.14 3.50 15.85
C ASP A 62 -9.89 4.39 15.66
N ARG A 63 -8.88 4.25 16.53
CA ARG A 63 -7.58 4.93 16.37
C ARG A 63 -6.86 4.54 15.08
N ASN A 64 -6.90 3.26 14.70
CA ASN A 64 -6.25 2.77 13.48
C ASN A 64 -6.99 3.24 12.22
N THR A 65 -8.31 3.21 12.22
CA THR A 65 -9.14 3.75 11.12
C THR A 65 -8.86 5.22 10.88
N LEU A 66 -8.76 6.02 11.95
CA LEU A 66 -8.37 7.43 11.85
C LEU A 66 -6.95 7.61 11.30
N ALA A 67 -5.98 6.83 11.80
CA ALA A 67 -4.60 6.87 11.32
C ALA A 67 -4.48 6.48 9.83
N ILE A 68 -5.24 5.47 9.40
CA ILE A 68 -5.30 5.04 7.99
C ILE A 68 -5.87 6.16 7.13
N ALA A 69 -7.00 6.76 7.52
CA ALA A 69 -7.60 7.87 6.78
C ALA A 69 -6.62 9.06 6.61
N GLN A 70 -5.94 9.46 7.70
CA GLN A 70 -4.93 10.51 7.67
C GLN A 70 -3.74 10.15 6.75
N SER A 71 -3.30 8.89 6.77
CA SER A 71 -2.21 8.42 5.91
C SER A 71 -2.58 8.44 4.42
N HIS A 72 -3.83 8.15 4.08
CA HIS A 72 -4.33 8.22 2.70
C HIS A 72 -4.37 9.66 2.21
N GLU A 73 -4.86 10.60 3.02
CA GLU A 73 -4.87 12.02 2.67
C GLU A 73 -3.46 12.59 2.52
N TRP A 74 -2.53 12.18 3.40
CA TRP A 74 -1.12 12.55 3.29
C TRP A 74 -0.50 12.01 2.00
N ARG A 75 -0.74 10.73 1.68
CA ARG A 75 -0.21 10.10 0.46
C ARG A 75 -0.74 10.78 -0.79
N LYS A 76 -2.05 11.05 -0.86
CA LYS A 76 -2.65 11.75 -1.99
C LYS A 76 -2.02 13.12 -2.23
N ARG A 77 -1.84 13.92 -1.18
CA ARG A 77 -1.17 15.22 -1.27
C ARG A 77 0.27 15.10 -1.75
N HIS A 78 1.02 14.13 -1.22
CA HIS A 78 2.40 13.89 -1.65
C HIS A 78 2.51 13.38 -3.09
N GLU A 79 1.59 12.53 -3.54
CA GLU A 79 1.53 12.09 -4.94
C GLU A 79 1.26 13.28 -5.86
N GLU A 80 0.36 14.19 -5.49
CA GLU A 80 0.11 15.41 -6.26
C GLU A 80 1.32 16.36 -6.29
N GLU A 81 2.00 16.57 -5.16
CA GLU A 81 3.20 17.41 -5.07
C GLU A 81 4.37 16.82 -5.88
N THR A 82 4.63 15.52 -5.73
CA THR A 82 5.69 14.83 -6.47
C THR A 82 5.42 14.84 -7.97
N HIS A 83 4.17 14.63 -8.38
CA HIS A 83 3.76 14.74 -9.77
C HIS A 83 3.97 16.15 -10.33
N ARG A 84 3.61 17.19 -9.58
CA ARG A 84 3.88 18.59 -9.96
C ARG A 84 5.37 18.87 -10.09
N HIS A 85 6.20 18.47 -9.13
CA HIS A 85 7.64 18.66 -9.20
C HIS A 85 8.27 17.93 -10.37
N ARG A 86 7.83 16.70 -10.65
CA ARG A 86 8.27 15.93 -11.82
C ARG A 86 7.93 16.66 -13.13
N LEU A 87 6.69 17.14 -13.28
CA LEU A 87 6.29 17.92 -14.45
C LEU A 87 7.12 19.20 -14.64
N LEU A 88 7.44 19.90 -13.55
CA LEU A 88 8.30 21.09 -13.61
C LEU A 88 9.72 20.74 -14.05
N GLY A 89 10.31 19.67 -13.50
CA GLY A 89 11.64 19.20 -13.88
C GLY A 89 11.71 18.79 -15.36
N LEU A 90 10.73 18.02 -15.83
CA LEU A 90 10.64 17.61 -17.23
C LEU A 90 10.47 18.81 -18.16
N ARG A 91 9.63 19.79 -17.78
CA ARG A 91 9.48 21.05 -18.54
C ARG A 91 10.80 21.81 -18.60
N GLN A 92 11.52 21.91 -17.49
CA GLN A 92 12.79 22.61 -17.45
C GLN A 92 13.83 21.95 -18.36
N ALA A 93 13.93 20.61 -18.33
CA ALA A 93 14.81 19.87 -19.23
C ALA A 93 14.43 20.09 -20.70
N LEU A 94 13.14 19.95 -21.05
CA LEU A 94 12.63 20.14 -22.41
C LEU A 94 12.91 21.55 -22.99
N MET A 95 12.90 22.57 -22.14
CA MET A 95 13.03 23.97 -22.58
C MET A 95 14.48 24.43 -22.76
N GLN A 96 15.45 23.62 -22.36
CA GLN A 96 16.85 23.93 -22.63
C GLN A 96 17.18 23.77 -24.12
N ASP A 97 18.17 24.51 -24.59
CA ASP A 97 18.70 24.31 -25.94
C ASP A 97 19.70 23.15 -25.95
N PRO A 98 19.67 22.27 -26.96
CA PRO A 98 20.63 21.19 -27.08
C PRO A 98 21.99 21.73 -27.55
N HIS A 99 23.06 21.21 -26.96
CA HIS A 99 24.45 21.62 -27.24
C HIS A 99 25.24 20.47 -27.89
N ASP A 100 24.71 19.26 -27.80
CA ASP A 100 25.26 18.05 -28.39
C ASP A 100 24.11 17.06 -28.70
N ARG A 101 24.45 15.94 -29.35
CA ARG A 101 23.45 14.93 -29.69
C ARG A 101 22.80 14.29 -28.46
N LEU A 102 23.57 14.04 -27.40
CA LEU A 102 23.06 13.37 -26.20
C LEU A 102 22.05 14.23 -25.46
N SER A 103 22.34 15.52 -25.28
CA SER A 103 21.43 16.51 -24.71
C SER A 103 20.18 16.68 -25.56
N HIS A 104 20.28 16.64 -26.89
CA HIS A 104 19.11 16.65 -27.77
C HIS A 104 18.21 15.41 -27.56
N GLU A 105 18.79 14.21 -27.52
CA GLU A 105 18.05 12.98 -27.27
C GLU A 105 17.40 12.97 -25.88
N HIS A 106 18.14 13.43 -24.87
CA HIS A 106 17.62 13.59 -23.50
C HIS A 106 16.44 14.57 -23.43
N GLN A 107 16.52 15.70 -24.14
CA GLN A 107 15.41 16.67 -24.22
C GLN A 107 14.18 16.09 -24.92
N LEU A 108 14.37 15.27 -25.96
CA LEU A 108 13.27 14.57 -26.62
C LEU A 108 12.63 13.51 -25.70
N GLU A 109 13.43 12.82 -24.89
CA GLU A 109 12.92 11.88 -23.88
C GLU A 109 12.13 12.63 -22.80
N ALA A 110 12.71 13.69 -22.23
CA ALA A 110 12.03 14.56 -21.26
C ALA A 110 10.74 15.15 -21.83
N GLY A 111 10.74 15.55 -23.10
CA GLY A 111 9.56 16.03 -23.80
C GLY A 111 8.48 14.97 -23.93
N ARG A 112 8.84 13.76 -24.37
CA ARG A 112 7.90 12.64 -24.48
C ARG A 112 7.24 12.32 -23.14
N GLU A 113 8.03 12.27 -22.07
CA GLU A 113 7.53 12.02 -20.72
C GLU A 113 6.66 13.18 -20.22
N TYR A 114 7.08 14.43 -20.45
CA TYR A 114 6.31 15.62 -20.08
C TYR A 114 4.92 15.62 -20.73
N LEU A 115 4.85 15.32 -22.02
CA LEU A 115 3.58 15.25 -22.76
C LEU A 115 2.72 14.07 -22.29
N GLY A 116 3.33 12.90 -22.05
CA GLY A 116 2.62 11.73 -21.50
C GLY A 116 2.05 11.97 -20.09
N ALA A 117 2.67 12.86 -19.32
CA ALA A 117 2.23 13.24 -17.98
C ALA A 117 1.22 14.41 -17.96
N GLY A 118 0.72 14.88 -19.12
CA GLY A 118 -0.26 15.98 -19.20
C GLY A 118 0.35 17.36 -19.45
N GLY A 119 1.48 17.41 -20.16
CA GLY A 119 2.15 18.66 -20.55
C GLY A 119 1.26 19.63 -21.34
N ASN A 120 1.63 20.91 -21.34
CA ASN A 120 0.84 21.97 -21.99
C ASN A 120 1.24 22.26 -23.44
N GLY A 121 0.45 23.09 -24.12
CA GLY A 121 0.65 23.43 -25.54
C GLY A 121 2.02 24.02 -25.88
N ILE A 122 2.64 24.79 -24.97
CA ILE A 122 4.00 25.31 -25.17
C ILE A 122 5.02 24.16 -25.20
N GLY A 123 4.85 23.16 -24.33
CA GLY A 123 5.69 21.96 -24.36
C GLY A 123 5.52 21.13 -25.63
N HIS A 124 4.30 21.03 -26.16
CA HIS A 124 4.04 20.38 -27.45
C HIS A 124 4.80 21.08 -28.58
N ALA A 125 4.66 22.40 -28.71
CA ALA A 125 5.34 23.16 -29.75
C ALA A 125 6.87 23.03 -29.65
N ARG A 126 7.43 23.10 -28.43
CA ARG A 126 8.87 22.89 -28.23
C ARG A 126 9.32 21.48 -28.59
N TYR A 127 8.57 20.47 -28.20
CA TYR A 127 8.87 19.08 -28.54
C TYR A 127 8.86 18.84 -30.06
N GLU A 128 7.87 19.39 -30.77
CA GLU A 128 7.79 19.30 -32.23
C GLU A 128 8.97 20.00 -32.91
N GLN A 129 9.36 21.19 -32.42
CA GLN A 129 10.53 21.89 -32.90
C GLN A 129 11.81 21.04 -32.72
N LEU A 130 12.05 20.52 -31.52
CA LEU A 130 13.21 19.67 -31.26
C LEU A 130 13.19 18.41 -32.13
N LEU A 131 12.02 17.80 -32.31
CA LEU A 131 11.89 16.61 -33.14
C LEU A 131 12.19 16.91 -34.62
N ALA A 132 11.75 18.06 -35.12
CA ALA A 132 12.06 18.50 -36.47
C ALA A 132 13.56 18.77 -36.64
N ASP A 133 14.17 19.49 -35.69
CA ASP A 133 15.61 19.77 -35.67
C ASP A 133 16.42 18.47 -35.64
N TYR A 134 16.06 17.51 -34.78
CA TYR A 134 16.72 16.20 -34.69
C TYR A 134 16.61 15.42 -36.00
N LYS A 135 15.43 15.37 -36.62
CA LYS A 135 15.22 14.70 -37.90
C LYS A 135 16.05 15.31 -39.02
N TRP A 136 16.13 16.64 -39.06
CA TRP A 136 16.94 17.34 -40.05
C TRP A 136 18.42 17.01 -39.87
N ARG A 137 18.93 17.09 -38.64
CA ARG A 137 20.33 16.76 -38.29
C ARG A 137 20.68 15.33 -38.65
N LEU A 138 19.78 14.39 -38.35
CA LEU A 138 19.93 12.99 -38.71
C LEU A 138 20.00 12.78 -40.22
N ALA A 139 19.15 13.46 -41.00
CA ALA A 139 19.13 13.35 -42.45
C ALA A 139 20.39 13.92 -43.12
N HIS A 140 20.98 14.98 -42.55
CA HIS A 140 22.14 15.67 -43.11
C HIS A 140 23.46 15.25 -42.45
N SER A 141 23.42 14.33 -41.48
CA SER A 141 24.57 13.94 -40.64
C SER A 141 25.25 15.14 -39.96
N ASP A 142 24.46 16.16 -39.64
CA ASP A 142 24.92 17.43 -39.12
C ASP A 142 24.64 17.52 -37.61
N TRP A 143 25.69 17.32 -36.83
CA TRP A 143 25.64 17.36 -35.37
C TRP A 143 26.28 18.64 -34.81
N ASP A 144 26.46 19.69 -35.63
CA ASP A 144 26.98 20.97 -35.17
C ASP A 144 25.85 21.82 -34.58
N TYR A 145 25.88 22.00 -33.26
CA TYR A 145 24.89 22.78 -32.52
C TYR A 145 25.19 24.29 -32.48
N THR A 146 26.29 24.75 -33.09
CA THR A 146 26.60 26.19 -33.19
C THR A 146 25.69 26.93 -34.17
N HIS A 147 25.01 26.20 -35.05
CA HIS A 147 23.96 26.73 -35.93
C HIS A 147 22.65 25.97 -35.79
N ARG A 148 21.54 26.62 -36.12
CA ARG A 148 20.21 25.99 -36.13
C ARG A 148 19.92 25.39 -37.51
N PRO A 149 19.26 24.22 -37.57
CA PRO A 149 18.67 23.73 -38.81
C PRO A 149 17.81 24.81 -39.49
N PRO A 150 17.75 24.86 -40.84
CA PRO A 150 16.88 25.77 -41.54
C PRO A 150 15.42 25.47 -41.19
N THR A 151 14.72 26.45 -40.64
CA THR A 151 13.27 26.36 -40.45
C THR A 151 12.63 26.45 -41.83
N THR A 152 12.06 25.36 -42.34
CA THR A 152 11.32 25.36 -43.61
C THR A 152 10.07 26.23 -43.48
N ASN A 153 10.24 27.55 -43.64
CA ASN A 153 9.24 28.59 -43.87
C ASN A 153 9.88 29.96 -44.21
N THR A 154 11.13 29.99 -44.66
CA THR A 154 11.70 31.19 -45.29
C THR A 154 11.95 30.87 -46.76
N THR A 155 10.87 30.93 -47.54
CA THR A 155 10.98 31.18 -48.98
C THR A 155 10.85 32.69 -49.10
N ASP A 156 11.92 33.35 -49.54
CA ASP A 156 11.86 34.71 -50.07
C ASP A 156 10.93 34.76 -51.30
#